data_AF-A0A1J4US61-F1
#
_entry.id   AF-A0A1J4US61-F1
#
_cell.length_a   1.000
_cell.length_b   1.000
_cell.length_c   1.000
_cell.angle_alpha   90.00
_cell.angle_beta   90.00
_cell.angle_gamma   90.00
#
_symmetry.space_group_name_H-M   'P 1'
#
loop_
_entity.id
_entity.type
_entity.pdbx_description
1 polymer ?
#
loop_
_entity_poly.entity_id
_entity_poly.type
_entity_poly.pdbx_seq_one_letter_code
_entity_poly.pdbx_strand_id
1 'polypeptide(L)'
;MNWWEDYGIELPGDCMVFGTKKARVATRQVVELAKKIGGQFEVVGLAAAKKNAEWKPSTDFLRTFPPAKRVVNVSREEAEKFVRGRDLEKKAGRGFVAVKTNGIVVGCGFARGKAIESKVPKSSCLKQGI
;
A
#
# COMPACT_ATOMS: atom_id res chain seq x y z
N MET A 1 11.45 -15.15 -1.43
CA MET A 1 9.99 -14.95 -1.34
C MET A 1 9.70 -13.47 -1.50
N ASN A 2 8.75 -13.11 -2.35
CA ASN A 2 8.45 -11.71 -2.62
C ASN A 2 7.48 -11.18 -1.55
N TRP A 3 7.71 -9.97 -1.04
CA TRP A 3 6.93 -9.45 0.09
C TRP A 3 5.43 -9.22 -0.24
N TRP A 4 5.08 -9.04 -1.52
CA TRP A 4 3.68 -8.85 -1.93
C TRP A 4 2.88 -10.16 -1.91
N GLU A 5 3.54 -11.32 -1.98
CA GLU A 5 2.89 -12.64 -1.89
C GLU A 5 2.24 -12.86 -0.50
N ASP A 6 2.79 -12.23 0.54
CA ASP A 6 2.21 -12.25 1.90
C ASP A 6 0.82 -11.59 1.96
N TYR A 7 0.51 -10.74 0.98
CA TYR A 7 -0.78 -10.07 0.81
C TYR A 7 -1.68 -10.80 -0.20
N GLY A 8 -1.24 -11.95 -0.74
CA GLY A 8 -1.94 -12.65 -1.80
C GLY A 8 -2.15 -11.77 -3.03
N ILE A 9 -1.15 -10.94 -3.35
CA ILE A 9 -1.17 -10.07 -4.52
C ILE A 9 -0.55 -10.83 -5.70
N GLU A 10 -1.32 -10.93 -6.77
CA GLU A 10 -0.86 -11.45 -8.05
C GLU A 10 -0.53 -10.27 -8.97
N LEU A 11 0.73 -10.21 -9.40
CA LEU A 11 1.16 -9.19 -10.35
C LEU A 11 1.00 -9.73 -11.77
N PRO A 12 0.57 -8.90 -12.74
CA PRO A 12 0.64 -9.24 -14.15
C PRO A 12 2.06 -9.69 -14.54
N GLY A 13 2.17 -10.67 -15.44
CA GLY A 13 3.45 -11.34 -15.74
C GLY A 13 4.54 -10.43 -16.33
N ASP A 14 4.19 -9.27 -16.86
CA ASP A 14 5.10 -8.26 -17.38
C ASP A 14 5.55 -7.23 -16.32
N CYS A 15 4.92 -7.22 -15.15
CA CYS A 15 5.24 -6.30 -14.06
C CYS A 15 6.52 -6.71 -13.33
N MET A 16 7.36 -5.72 -13.03
CA MET A 16 8.60 -5.87 -12.28
C MET A 16 8.56 -5.00 -11.04
N VAL A 17 8.90 -5.58 -9.89
CA VAL A 17 9.14 -4.83 -8.66
C VAL A 17 10.63 -4.62 -8.47
N PHE A 18 11.06 -3.38 -8.27
CA PHE A 18 12.48 -3.01 -8.17
C PHE A 18 12.72 -1.96 -7.07
N GLY A 19 13.95 -1.90 -6.56
CA GLY A 19 14.38 -0.98 -5.50
C GLY A 19 14.53 -1.66 -4.13
N THR A 20 15.59 -1.31 -3.40
CA THR A 20 15.99 -2.02 -2.16
C THR A 20 15.37 -1.47 -0.89
N LYS A 21 15.24 -0.14 -0.79
CA LYS A 21 14.63 0.57 0.36
C LYS A 21 13.24 1.12 0.06
N LYS A 22 13.02 1.55 -1.18
CA LYS A 22 11.75 2.03 -1.71
C LYS A 22 11.47 1.20 -2.96
N ALA A 23 10.62 0.18 -2.81
CA ALA A 23 10.20 -0.66 -3.91
C ALA A 23 9.21 0.10 -4.80
N ARG A 24 9.32 -0.11 -6.09
CA ARG A 24 8.42 0.43 -7.12
C ARG A 24 8.03 -0.68 -8.07
N VAL A 25 6.89 -0.52 -8.73
CA VAL A 25 6.38 -1.47 -9.72
C VAL A 25 6.12 -0.77 -11.05
N ALA A 26 6.56 -1.39 -12.13
CA ALA A 26 6.29 -0.96 -13.50
C ALA A 26 6.33 -2.17 -14.44
N THR A 27 5.79 -2.04 -15.64
CA THR A 27 5.98 -3.06 -16.68
C THR A 27 7.45 -3.09 -17.12
N ARG A 28 7.91 -4.26 -17.59
CA ARG A 28 9.28 -4.44 -18.10
C ARG A 28 9.62 -3.42 -19.19
N GLN A 29 8.67 -3.15 -20.09
CA GLN A 29 8.83 -2.17 -21.16
C GLN A 29 9.17 -0.77 -20.62
N VAL A 30 8.46 -0.31 -19.57
CA VAL A 30 8.73 1.01 -18.96
C VAL A 30 10.10 1.04 -18.30
N VAL A 31 10.51 -0.03 -17.62
CA VAL A 31 11.83 -0.12 -16.99
C VAL A 31 12.95 -0.10 -18.03
N GLU A 32 12.79 -0.83 -19.13
CA GLU A 32 13.77 -0.86 -20.22
C GLU A 32 13.86 0.48 -20.95
N LEU A 33 12.72 1.12 -21.21
CA LEU A 33 12.67 2.45 -21.81
C LEU A 33 13.37 3.48 -20.92
N ALA A 34 13.10 3.46 -19.61
CA ALA A 34 13.74 4.36 -18.65
C ALA A 34 15.26 4.20 -18.61
N LYS A 35 15.77 2.95 -18.74
CA LYS A 35 17.21 2.68 -18.85
C LYS A 35 17.82 3.25 -20.12
N LYS A 36 17.12 3.14 -21.26
CA LYS A 36 17.58 3.66 -22.56
C LYS A 36 17.67 5.18 -22.59
N ILE A 37 16.69 5.86 -22.00
CA ILE A 37 16.56 7.33 -22.03
C ILE A 37 17.47 8.01 -20.99
N GLY A 38 17.88 7.31 -19.93
CA GLY A 38 19.00 7.72 -19.07
C GLY A 38 18.78 9.01 -18.26
N GLY A 39 17.99 8.95 -17.18
CA GLY A 39 17.96 10.03 -16.16
C GLY A 39 17.03 11.22 -16.44
N GLN A 40 16.26 11.19 -17.53
CA GLN A 40 15.26 12.23 -17.85
C GLN A 40 13.95 12.12 -17.05
N PHE A 41 13.84 11.15 -16.14
CA PHE A 41 12.65 10.93 -15.33
C PHE A 41 12.95 11.17 -13.86
N GLU A 42 12.10 11.95 -13.18
CA GLU A 42 12.16 12.08 -11.72
C GLU A 42 11.79 10.77 -11.02
N VAL A 43 10.87 10.01 -11.63
CA VAL A 43 10.14 8.89 -11.00
C VAL A 43 9.77 7.89 -12.09
N VAL A 44 10.15 6.62 -11.92
CA VAL A 44 9.74 5.51 -12.80
C VAL A 44 8.83 4.55 -12.03
N GLY A 45 7.65 4.26 -12.56
CA GLY A 45 6.70 3.32 -11.97
C GLY A 45 5.97 3.83 -10.73
N LEU A 46 5.05 2.99 -10.24
CA LEU A 46 4.24 3.22 -9.06
C LEU A 46 5.03 2.90 -7.79
N ALA A 47 4.88 3.70 -6.73
CA ALA A 47 5.43 3.36 -5.42
C ALA A 47 4.77 2.08 -4.90
N ALA A 48 5.54 1.01 -4.70
CA ALA A 48 5.02 -0.30 -4.28
C ALA A 48 5.07 -0.46 -2.76
N ALA A 49 6.24 -0.26 -2.17
CA ALA A 49 6.44 -0.38 -0.72
C ALA A 49 7.67 0.38 -0.24
N LYS A 50 7.75 0.60 1.07
CA LYS A 50 8.94 1.10 1.76
C LYS A 50 9.43 0.05 2.76
N LYS A 51 10.72 -0.26 2.73
CA LYS A 51 11.35 -1.16 3.69
C LYS A 51 11.72 -0.38 4.95
N ASN A 52 11.10 -0.74 6.07
CA ASN A 52 11.54 -0.35 7.41
C ASN A 52 12.06 -1.64 8.11
N ALA A 53 11.52 -2.02 9.26
CA ALA A 53 11.74 -3.35 9.85
C ALA A 53 11.08 -4.46 9.01
N GLU A 54 9.87 -4.20 8.52
CA GLU A 54 9.15 -5.02 7.54
C GLU A 54 8.75 -4.16 6.34
N TRP A 55 8.35 -4.79 5.23
CA TRP A 55 7.88 -4.06 4.05
C TRP A 55 6.49 -3.46 4.32
N LYS A 56 6.42 -2.13 4.29
CA LYS A 56 5.18 -1.36 4.33
C LYS A 56 4.70 -1.11 2.89
N PRO A 57 3.61 -1.75 2.42
CA PRO A 57 3.03 -1.43 1.13
C PRO A 57 2.52 0.01 1.10
N SER A 58 2.57 0.64 -0.08
CA SER A 58 1.89 1.91 -0.31
C SER A 58 0.38 1.67 -0.46
N THR A 59 -0.43 2.69 -0.16
CA THR A 59 -1.87 2.62 -0.43
C THR A 59 -2.14 2.45 -1.92
N ASP A 60 -1.39 3.14 -2.78
CA ASP A 60 -1.62 3.11 -4.22
C ASP A 60 -1.34 1.73 -4.82
N PHE A 61 -0.31 1.04 -4.32
CA PHE A 61 -0.01 -0.33 -4.70
C PHE A 61 -1.13 -1.28 -4.32
N LEU A 62 -1.63 -1.19 -3.08
CA LEU A 62 -2.73 -2.04 -2.61
C LEU A 62 -4.06 -1.75 -3.34
N ARG A 63 -4.25 -0.52 -3.84
CA ARG A 63 -5.40 -0.16 -4.68
C ARG A 63 -5.27 -0.69 -6.10
N THR A 64 -4.07 -0.62 -6.66
CA THR A 64 -3.77 -1.05 -8.03
C THR A 64 -3.77 -2.58 -8.14
N PHE A 65 -3.23 -3.25 -7.12
CA PHE A 65 -3.16 -4.71 -7.04
C PHE A 65 -3.88 -5.17 -5.77
N PRO A 66 -5.18 -5.45 -5.87
CA PRO A 66 -6.01 -5.75 -4.71
C PRO A 66 -5.49 -6.98 -3.95
N PRO A 67 -5.22 -6.85 -2.65
CA PRO A 67 -4.74 -7.97 -1.83
C PRO A 67 -5.87 -8.97 -1.53
N ALA A 68 -5.56 -10.26 -1.57
CA ALA A 68 -6.44 -11.35 -1.13
C ALA A 68 -6.19 -11.76 0.34
N LYS A 69 -5.01 -11.44 0.90
CA LYS A 69 -4.60 -11.76 2.29
C LYS A 69 -4.25 -10.48 3.05
N ARG A 70 -4.21 -10.58 4.38
CA ARG A 70 -3.92 -9.44 5.29
C ARG A 70 -4.84 -8.25 5.06
N VAL A 71 -6.12 -8.52 4.80
CA VAL A 71 -7.16 -7.52 4.58
C VAL A 71 -8.04 -7.40 5.82
N VAL A 72 -8.34 -6.16 6.21
CA VAL A 72 -9.33 -5.85 7.25
C VAL A 72 -10.48 -5.10 6.62
N ASN A 73 -11.67 -5.70 6.63
CA ASN A 73 -12.90 -5.05 6.17
C ASN A 73 -13.45 -4.16 7.30
N VAL A 74 -13.79 -2.92 6.96
CA VAL A 74 -14.26 -1.90 7.90
C VAL A 74 -15.57 -1.27 7.41
N SER A 75 -16.37 -0.78 8.36
CA SER A 75 -17.57 0.00 8.03
C SER A 75 -17.20 1.31 7.35
N ARG A 76 -18.19 2.00 6.79
CA ARG A 76 -17.97 3.33 6.19
C ARG A 76 -17.48 4.33 7.23
N GLU A 77 -18.07 4.32 8.42
CA GLU A 77 -17.72 5.22 9.53
C GLU A 77 -16.29 4.95 10.04
N GLU A 78 -15.91 3.68 10.13
CA GLU A 78 -14.53 3.29 10.45
C GLU A 78 -13.56 3.76 9.34
N ALA A 79 -13.92 3.56 8.08
CA ALA A 79 -13.10 4.02 6.95
C ALA A 79 -12.90 5.54 6.98
N GLU A 80 -13.96 6.31 7.24
CA GLU A 80 -13.89 7.77 7.37
C GLU A 80 -12.94 8.21 8.50
N LYS A 81 -12.98 7.55 9.65
CA LYS A 81 -12.00 7.78 10.73
C LYS A 81 -10.58 7.45 10.27
N PHE A 82 -10.41 6.33 9.57
CA PHE A 82 -9.12 5.82 9.14
C PHE A 82 -8.42 6.71 8.12
N VAL A 83 -9.15 7.19 7.10
CA VAL A 83 -8.64 8.11 6.07
C VAL A 83 -8.34 9.50 6.63
N ARG A 84 -8.93 9.85 7.77
CA ARG A 84 -8.58 11.01 8.60
C ARG A 84 -7.38 10.75 9.53
N GLY A 85 -6.64 9.67 9.29
CA GLY A 85 -5.44 9.33 10.04
C GLY A 85 -5.70 8.85 11.48
N ARG A 86 -6.94 8.48 11.82
CA ARG A 86 -7.26 7.94 13.15
C ARG A 86 -7.09 6.42 13.18
N ASP A 87 -6.68 5.92 14.32
CA ASP A 87 -6.55 4.49 14.58
C ASP A 87 -7.92 3.82 14.73
N LEU A 88 -7.96 2.51 14.49
CA LEU A 88 -9.17 1.70 14.66
C LEU A 88 -8.97 0.71 15.81
N GLU A 89 -9.94 0.64 16.72
CA GLU A 89 -10.00 -0.38 17.77
C GLU A 89 -10.55 -1.68 17.20
N LYS A 90 -9.73 -2.37 16.40
CA LYS A 90 -10.13 -3.59 15.70
C LYS A 90 -9.06 -4.66 15.83
N LYS A 91 -9.50 -5.89 16.13
CA LYS A 91 -8.59 -7.04 16.22
C LYS A 91 -8.13 -7.48 14.84
N ALA A 92 -6.83 -7.67 14.68
CA ALA A 92 -6.21 -8.18 13.47
C ALA A 92 -4.84 -8.80 13.79
N GLY A 93 -4.39 -9.74 12.96
CA GLY A 93 -3.04 -10.32 13.08
C GLY A 93 -1.94 -9.26 12.98
N ARG A 94 -0.84 -9.42 13.72
CA ARG A 94 0.22 -8.41 13.81
C ARG A 94 0.90 -8.16 12.45
N GLY A 95 1.20 -6.90 12.16
CA GLY A 95 1.93 -6.46 10.96
C GLY A 95 1.12 -5.51 10.09
N PHE A 96 1.65 -5.16 8.92
CA PHE A 96 0.91 -4.34 7.96
C PHE A 96 -0.30 -5.09 7.36
N VAL A 97 -1.40 -4.34 7.21
CA VAL A 97 -2.67 -4.81 6.67
C VAL A 97 -3.26 -3.79 5.70
N ALA A 98 -4.00 -4.27 4.71
CA ALA A 98 -4.82 -3.45 3.84
C ALA A 98 -6.18 -3.20 4.51
N VAL A 99 -6.60 -1.94 4.62
CA VAL A 99 -7.91 -1.58 5.15
C VAL A 99 -8.87 -1.35 3.99
N LYS A 100 -10.01 -2.04 4.02
CA LYS A 100 -10.96 -2.13 2.90
C LYS A 100 -12.38 -1.79 3.35
N THR A 101 -13.10 -1.01 2.55
CA THR A 101 -14.54 -0.78 2.74
C THR A 101 -15.25 -0.91 1.40
N ASN A 102 -16.40 -1.56 1.35
CA ASN A 102 -17.21 -1.74 0.13
C ASN A 102 -16.40 -2.18 -1.11
N GLY A 103 -15.50 -3.16 -0.96
CA GLY A 103 -14.71 -3.63 -2.11
C GLY A 103 -13.45 -2.80 -2.40
N ILE A 104 -13.25 -1.65 -1.77
CA ILE A 104 -12.20 -0.67 -2.11
C ILE A 104 -11.16 -0.56 -0.99
N VAL A 105 -9.88 -0.58 -1.34
CA VAL A 105 -8.79 -0.32 -0.38
C VAL A 105 -8.71 1.17 -0.07
N VAL A 106 -8.93 1.53 1.19
CA VAL A 106 -8.87 2.92 1.66
C VAL A 106 -7.50 3.31 2.20
N GLY A 107 -6.68 2.34 2.62
CA GLY A 107 -5.30 2.60 3.04
C GLY A 107 -4.55 1.39 3.57
N CYS A 108 -3.33 1.65 4.01
CA CYS A 108 -2.46 0.71 4.71
C CYS A 108 -2.47 1.04 6.21
N GLY A 109 -2.62 0.03 7.06
CA GLY A 109 -2.57 0.14 8.52
C GLY A 109 -1.53 -0.81 9.12
N PHE A 110 -1.14 -0.57 10.37
CA PHE A 110 -0.28 -1.48 11.12
C PHE A 110 -1.05 -2.06 12.31
N ALA A 111 -1.36 -3.36 12.23
CA ALA A 111 -2.11 -4.07 13.25
C ALA A 111 -1.21 -4.48 14.42
N ARG A 112 -1.66 -4.17 15.65
CA ARG A 112 -1.02 -4.50 16.92
C ARG A 112 -1.83 -5.51 17.75
N GLY A 113 -2.61 -6.37 17.09
CA GLY A 113 -3.43 -7.38 17.74
C GLY A 113 -4.83 -6.88 18.13
N LYS A 114 -4.92 -5.75 18.85
CA LYS A 114 -6.20 -5.15 19.31
C LYS A 114 -6.59 -3.84 18.63
N ALA A 115 -5.64 -3.19 17.95
CA ALA A 115 -5.85 -1.94 17.25
C ALA A 115 -5.07 -1.93 15.94
N ILE A 116 -5.52 -1.09 15.01
CA ILE A 116 -4.89 -0.86 13.72
C ILE A 116 -4.48 0.61 13.66
N GLU A 117 -3.17 0.83 13.67
CA GLU A 117 -2.59 2.16 13.56
C GLU A 117 -2.69 2.67 12.11
N SER A 118 -3.24 3.85 11.89
CA SER A 118 -3.35 4.40 10.53
C SER A 118 -1.97 4.80 10.00
N LYS A 119 -1.65 4.38 8.77
CA LYS A 119 -0.42 4.79 8.06
C LYS A 119 -0.71 5.68 6.86
N VAL A 120 -1.91 6.26 6.81
CA VAL A 120 -2.30 7.31 5.87
C VAL A 120 -1.35 8.50 6.06
N PRO A 121 -0.68 8.98 4.99
CA PRO A 121 0.20 10.13 5.08
C PRO A 121 -0.55 11.35 5.61
N LYS A 122 0.07 12.13 6.52
CA LYS A 122 -0.54 13.36 7.07
C LYS A 122 -0.91 14.37 5.98
N SER A 123 -0.16 14.41 4.87
CA SER A 123 -0.43 15.26 3.70
C SER A 123 -1.65 14.82 2.89
N SER A 124 -2.03 13.55 2.99
CA SER A 124 -3.18 12.96 2.28
C SER A 124 -4.35 12.65 3.21
N CYS A 125 -4.19 12.98 4.49
CA CYS A 125 -5.24 12.89 5.49
C CYS A 125 -6.34 13.89 5.13
N LEU A 126 -7.57 13.41 5.04
CA LEU A 126 -8.71 14.31 4.92
C LEU A 126 -8.77 15.19 6.17
N LYS A 127 -8.43 16.46 6.02
CA LYS A 127 -8.62 17.45 7.09
C LYS A 127 -10.12 17.68 7.29
N GLN A 128 -10.54 17.97 8.51
CA GLN A 128 -11.91 18.41 8.74
C GLN A 128 -12.13 19.74 8.02
N GLY A 129 -13.11 19.77 7.11
CA GLY A 129 -13.79 20.96 6.61
C GLY A 129 -12.92 22.02 5.89
N ILE A 130 -13.13 22.10 4.57
CA ILE A 130 -12.79 23.23 3.68
C ILE A 130 -11.30 23.37 3.35
#